data_AF-A0A1I6YUP8-F1
#
_entry.id   AF-A0A1I6YUP8-F1
#
_cell.length_a   1.000
_cell.length_b   1.000
_cell.length_c   1.000
_cell.angle_alpha   90.00
_cell.angle_beta   90.00
_cell.angle_gamma   90.00
#
_symmetry.space_group_name_H-M   'P 1'
#
loop_
_entity.id
_entity.type
_entity.pdbx_description
1 polymer ?
#
loop_
_entity_poly.entity_id
_entity_poly.type
_entity_poly.pdbx_seq_one_letter_code
_entity_poly.pdbx_strand_id
1 'polypeptide(L)'
;MRQNLTGYEEMRLRGEAVNFAVVEATDHELVLGGASVYEVALDQGRAAAGSWLAPHARGHGLATRTLNLLVGWVFDHLELERLELTCGPDNIASQRVAERCGFTHEGVLRSHLPFRGSRRDSVLFSLLPGERL
;
A
#
# COMPACT_ATOMS: atom_id res chain seq x y z
N MET A 1 0.63 2.83 21.46
CA MET A 1 1.28 1.83 20.58
C MET A 1 0.70 0.43 20.74
N ARG A 2 0.54 -0.13 21.96
CA ARG A 2 -0.08 -1.47 22.15
C ARG A 2 -1.53 -1.61 21.66
N GLN A 3 -2.38 -0.58 21.82
CA GLN A 3 -3.78 -0.61 21.35
C GLN A 3 -3.94 -0.75 19.82
N ASN A 4 -2.93 -0.35 19.02
CA ASN A 4 -3.03 -0.44 17.56
C ASN A 4 -2.75 -1.86 17.03
N LEU A 5 -1.99 -2.68 17.76
CA LEU A 5 -1.64 -4.04 17.30
C LEU A 5 -2.85 -4.99 17.38
N THR A 6 -3.69 -4.86 18.40
CA THR A 6 -4.92 -5.67 18.54
C THR A 6 -5.86 -5.44 17.35
N GLY A 7 -6.06 -4.18 16.94
CA GLY A 7 -6.91 -3.87 15.79
C GLY A 7 -6.39 -4.46 14.48
N TYR A 8 -5.08 -4.43 14.23
CA TYR A 8 -4.51 -5.03 13.02
C TYR A 8 -4.63 -6.56 13.00
N GLU A 9 -4.46 -7.21 14.15
CA GLU A 9 -4.61 -8.66 14.24
C GLU A 9 -6.07 -9.08 14.07
N GLU A 10 -7.02 -8.33 14.62
CA GLU A 10 -8.46 -8.55 14.39
C GLU A 10 -8.83 -8.40 12.91
N MET A 11 -8.36 -7.34 12.25
CA MET A 11 -8.58 -7.14 10.81
C MET A 11 -7.97 -8.27 9.98
N ARG A 12 -6.79 -8.78 10.37
CA ARG A 12 -6.16 -9.95 9.73
C ARG A 12 -7.00 -11.20 9.87
N LEU A 13 -7.48 -11.48 11.08
CA LEU A 13 -8.33 -12.64 11.35
C LEU A 13 -9.69 -12.57 10.64
N ARG A 14 -10.19 -11.35 10.36
CA ARG A 14 -11.40 -11.13 9.55
C ARG A 14 -11.15 -11.07 8.04
N GLY A 15 -9.89 -11.09 7.60
CA GLY A 15 -9.54 -10.96 6.18
C GLY A 15 -9.71 -9.56 5.61
N GLU A 16 -9.81 -8.53 6.45
CA GLU A 16 -10.05 -7.13 6.05
C GLU A 16 -8.76 -6.39 5.71
N ALA A 17 -7.64 -6.83 6.28
CA ALA A 17 -6.31 -6.29 6.02
C ALA A 17 -5.20 -7.28 6.39
N VAL A 18 -4.06 -7.18 5.72
CA VAL A 18 -2.82 -7.86 6.11
C VAL A 18 -1.67 -6.85 6.10
N ASN A 19 -0.79 -6.95 7.10
CA ASN A 19 0.36 -6.07 7.26
C ASN A 19 1.64 -6.89 7.24
N PHE A 20 2.63 -6.41 6.51
CA PHE A 20 3.95 -7.02 6.35
C PHE A 20 5.03 -6.07 6.85
N ALA A 21 6.03 -6.62 7.53
CA ALA A 21 7.28 -5.92 7.77
C ALA A 21 8.16 -5.99 6.51
N VAL A 22 8.77 -4.87 6.14
CA VAL A 22 9.85 -4.85 5.16
C VAL A 22 11.15 -4.91 5.93
N VAL A 23 11.93 -5.97 5.73
CA VAL A 23 13.18 -6.23 6.47
C VAL A 23 14.37 -6.31 5.51
N GLU A 24 15.58 -6.08 6.04
CA GLU A 24 16.81 -6.30 5.29
C GLU A 24 16.98 -7.80 4.99
N ALA A 25 17.39 -8.14 3.76
CA ALA A 25 17.41 -9.53 3.30
C ALA A 25 18.49 -10.37 3.99
N THR A 26 19.55 -9.73 4.49
CA THR A 26 20.64 -10.40 5.22
C THR A 26 20.52 -10.26 6.74
N ASP A 27 19.60 -9.43 7.23
CA ASP A 27 19.35 -9.20 8.66
C ASP A 27 17.85 -8.96 8.89
N HIS A 28 17.13 -10.03 9.25
CA HIS A 28 15.68 -9.99 9.39
C HIS A 28 15.21 -9.24 10.63
N GLU A 29 16.11 -8.91 11.56
CA GLU A 29 15.80 -8.06 12.73
C GLU A 29 15.81 -6.57 12.35
N LEU A 30 16.46 -6.21 11.22
CA LEU A 30 16.49 -4.84 10.73
C LEU A 30 15.24 -4.53 9.89
N VAL A 31 14.26 -3.89 10.53
CA VAL A 31 13.02 -3.42 9.88
C VAL A 31 13.26 -2.10 9.13
N LEU A 32 13.09 -2.12 7.81
CA LEU A 32 13.25 -1.00 6.89
C LEU A 32 11.92 -0.26 6.61
N GLY A 33 10.78 -0.87 6.93
CA GLY A 33 9.47 -0.27 6.71
C GLY A 33 8.32 -1.25 6.88
N GLY A 34 7.18 -0.91 6.27
CA GLY A 34 5.99 -1.76 6.27
C GLY A 34 5.19 -1.63 4.99
N ALA A 35 4.43 -2.68 4.69
CA ALA A 35 3.53 -2.76 3.56
C ALA A 35 2.20 -3.36 4.00
N SER A 36 1.10 -2.93 3.39
CA SER A 36 -0.24 -3.34 3.81
C SER A 36 -1.14 -3.52 2.61
N VAL A 37 -1.97 -4.56 2.68
CA VAL A 37 -3.20 -4.67 1.89
C VAL A 37 -4.35 -4.44 2.85
N TYR A 38 -5.28 -3.57 2.52
CA TYR A 38 -6.37 -3.16 3.41
C TYR A 38 -7.61 -2.82 2.59
N GLU A 39 -8.74 -2.58 3.28
CA GLU A 39 -10.05 -2.39 2.61
C GLU A 39 -10.36 -3.55 1.65
N VAL A 40 -10.00 -4.77 2.06
CA VAL A 40 -10.21 -5.98 1.27
C VAL A 40 -11.71 -6.24 1.14
N ALA A 41 -12.21 -6.16 -0.08
CA ALA A 41 -13.59 -6.44 -0.45
C ALA A 41 -13.60 -7.54 -1.52
N LEU A 42 -13.42 -8.79 -1.09
CA LEU A 42 -13.31 -9.95 -2.00
C LEU A 42 -14.58 -10.15 -2.84
N ASP A 43 -15.75 -9.83 -2.30
CA ASP A 43 -17.04 -9.85 -3.00
C ASP A 43 -17.11 -8.83 -4.16
N GLN A 44 -16.29 -7.77 -4.09
CA GLN A 44 -16.16 -6.74 -5.11
C GLN A 44 -14.89 -6.92 -5.95
N GLY A 45 -14.09 -7.95 -5.68
CA GLY A 45 -12.82 -8.19 -6.38
C GLY A 45 -11.81 -7.04 -6.24
N ARG A 46 -11.83 -6.30 -5.12
CA ARG A 46 -10.93 -5.15 -4.91
C ARG A 46 -10.30 -5.08 -3.53
N ALA A 47 -9.14 -4.43 -3.45
CA ALA A 47 -8.51 -4.02 -2.22
C ALA A 47 -7.66 -2.75 -2.45
N ALA A 48 -7.12 -2.18 -1.38
CA ALA A 48 -6.13 -1.12 -1.44
C ALA A 48 -4.76 -1.61 -0.95
N ALA A 49 -3.69 -1.05 -1.51
CA ALA A 49 -2.31 -1.32 -1.12
C ALA A 49 -1.58 -0.02 -0.71
N GLY A 50 -0.66 -0.17 0.23
CA GLY A 50 0.20 0.92 0.66
C GLY A 50 1.54 0.40 1.19
N SER A 51 2.55 1.26 1.13
CA SER A 51 3.84 0.98 1.79
C SER A 51 4.46 2.26 2.33
N TRP A 52 5.33 2.09 3.32
CA TRP A 52 6.14 3.16 3.86
C TRP A 52 7.53 2.62 4.21
N LEU A 53 8.53 3.49 4.12
CA LEU A 53 9.90 3.18 4.51
C LEU A 53 10.39 4.14 5.59
N ALA A 54 11.20 3.60 6.50
CA ALA A 54 11.97 4.38 7.45
C ALA A 54 12.86 5.38 6.71
N PRO A 55 13.13 6.58 7.27
CA PRO A 55 13.91 7.61 6.57
C PRO A 55 15.26 7.13 6.02
N HIS A 56 15.97 6.28 6.77
CA HIS A 56 17.29 5.74 6.37
C HIS A 56 17.22 4.72 5.23
N ALA A 57 16.04 4.15 4.95
CA ALA A 57 15.84 3.15 3.89
C ALA A 57 15.34 3.78 2.57
N ARG A 58 15.08 5.10 2.54
CA ARG A 58 14.56 5.78 1.34
C ARG A 58 15.66 6.08 0.34
N GLY A 59 15.28 6.29 -0.93
CA GLY A 59 16.22 6.68 -1.99
C GLY A 59 16.96 5.51 -2.67
N HIS A 60 16.77 4.27 -2.19
CA HIS A 60 17.45 3.07 -2.69
C HIS A 60 16.55 2.17 -3.56
N GLY A 61 15.45 2.70 -4.10
CA GLY A 61 14.49 1.91 -4.91
C GLY A 61 13.63 0.91 -4.12
N LEU A 62 13.82 0.80 -2.80
CA LEU A 62 13.14 -0.17 -1.95
C LEU A 62 11.61 -0.02 -1.94
N ALA A 63 11.07 1.19 -2.11
CA ALA A 63 9.62 1.42 -2.12
C ALA A 63 8.97 0.76 -3.34
N THR A 64 9.58 0.94 -4.52
CA THR A 64 9.14 0.26 -5.76
C THR A 64 9.27 -1.25 -5.64
N ARG A 65 10.39 -1.75 -5.09
CA ARG A 65 10.57 -3.19 -4.87
C ARG A 65 9.50 -3.76 -3.93
N THR A 66 9.23 -3.05 -2.83
CA THR A 66 8.22 -3.44 -1.83
C THR A 66 6.83 -3.49 -2.46
N LEU A 67 6.43 -2.44 -3.17
CA LEU A 67 5.10 -2.37 -3.78
C LEU A 67 4.94 -3.43 -4.88
N ASN A 68 5.94 -3.67 -5.71
CA ASN A 68 5.89 -4.74 -6.73
C ASN A 68 5.75 -6.14 -6.12
N LEU A 69 6.46 -6.43 -5.02
CA LEU A 69 6.31 -7.70 -4.31
C LEU A 69 4.89 -7.85 -3.74
N LEU A 70 4.34 -6.77 -3.18
CA LEU A 70 2.98 -6.78 -2.64
C LEU A 70 1.94 -6.96 -3.74
N VAL A 71 2.08 -6.26 -4.87
CA VAL A 71 1.23 -6.41 -6.07
C VAL A 71 1.23 -7.85 -6.56
N GLY A 72 2.41 -8.45 -6.68
CA GLY A 72 2.52 -9.85 -7.11
C GLY A 72 1.80 -10.78 -6.14
N TRP A 73 2.08 -10.65 -4.84
CA TRP A 73 1.40 -11.45 -3.83
C TRP A 73 -0.13 -11.29 -3.88
N VAL A 74 -0.64 -10.07 -4.01
CA VAL A 74 -2.09 -9.79 -4.09
C VAL A 74 -2.73 -10.50 -5.27
N PHE A 75 -2.22 -10.33 -6.48
CA PHE A 75 -2.84 -10.95 -7.66
C PHE A 75 -2.64 -12.46 -7.73
N ASP A 76 -1.53 -12.97 -7.20
CA ASP A 76 -1.24 -14.41 -7.18
C ASP A 76 -2.14 -15.17 -6.17
N HIS A 77 -2.69 -14.51 -5.15
CA HIS A 77 -3.38 -15.19 -4.03
C HIS A 77 -4.81 -14.73 -3.75
N LEU A 78 -5.18 -13.50 -4.11
CA LEU A 78 -6.47 -12.91 -3.72
C LEU A 78 -7.49 -12.82 -4.87
N GLU A 79 -7.12 -13.24 -6.09
CA GLU A 79 -7.99 -13.24 -7.28
C GLU A 79 -8.73 -11.90 -7.49
N LEU A 80 -8.06 -10.78 -7.17
CA LEU A 80 -8.65 -9.45 -7.30
C LEU A 80 -8.64 -8.99 -8.76
N GLU A 81 -9.70 -8.28 -9.16
CA GLU A 81 -9.80 -7.60 -10.44
C GLU A 81 -9.23 -6.18 -10.38
N ARG A 82 -8.99 -5.65 -9.17
CA ARG A 82 -8.54 -4.28 -8.96
C ARG A 82 -7.76 -4.08 -7.67
N LEU A 83 -6.61 -3.43 -7.77
CA LEU A 83 -5.84 -2.96 -6.62
C LEU A 83 -5.72 -1.45 -6.64
N GLU A 84 -6.13 -0.80 -5.57
CA GLU A 84 -6.10 0.66 -5.44
C GLU A 84 -4.90 1.13 -4.61
N LEU A 85 -4.45 2.36 -4.87
CA LEU A 85 -3.46 3.03 -4.04
C LEU A 85 -3.84 4.51 -3.95
N THR A 86 -3.82 5.05 -2.73
CA THR A 86 -3.99 6.49 -2.54
C THR A 86 -2.77 7.11 -1.87
N CYS A 87 -2.42 8.32 -2.28
CA CYS A 87 -1.35 9.09 -1.62
C CYS A 87 -1.68 10.59 -1.59
N GLY A 88 -0.92 11.35 -0.80
CA GLY A 88 -1.07 12.80 -0.73
C GLY A 88 -0.70 13.47 -2.06
N PRO A 89 -1.39 14.56 -2.46
CA PRO A 89 -1.01 15.34 -3.64
C PRO A 89 0.41 15.90 -3.60
N ASP A 90 0.92 16.16 -2.40
CA ASP A 90 2.28 16.62 -2.12
C ASP A 90 3.32 15.49 -2.09
N ASN A 91 2.88 14.23 -2.04
CA ASN A 91 3.75 13.06 -1.97
C ASN A 91 4.15 12.56 -3.38
N ILE A 92 4.86 13.41 -4.12
CA ILE A 92 5.33 13.13 -5.49
C ILE A 92 6.18 11.86 -5.55
N ALA A 93 6.93 11.55 -4.49
CA ALA A 93 7.73 10.34 -4.41
C ALA A 93 6.85 9.07 -4.44
N SER A 94 5.73 9.04 -3.70
CA SER A 94 4.78 7.93 -3.71
C SER A 94 4.04 7.80 -5.04
N GLN A 95 3.66 8.93 -5.66
CA GLN A 95 3.01 8.93 -6.98
C GLN A 95 3.92 8.27 -8.03
N ARG A 96 5.20 8.67 -8.07
CA ARG A 96 6.20 8.05 -8.95
C ARG A 96 6.44 6.57 -8.66
N VAL A 97 6.33 6.15 -7.40
CA VAL A 97 6.43 4.73 -7.03
C VAL A 97 5.24 3.96 -7.59
N ALA A 98 4.02 4.48 -7.46
CA ALA A 98 2.81 3.87 -8.01
C ALA A 98 2.92 3.70 -9.53
N GLU A 99 3.26 4.78 -10.26
CA GLU A 99 3.46 4.77 -11.71
C GLU A 99 4.52 3.73 -12.15
N ARG A 100 5.64 3.64 -11.43
CA ARG A 100 6.69 2.64 -11.72
C ARG A 100 6.27 1.20 -11.46
N CYS A 101 5.25 1.00 -10.63
CA CYS A 101 4.67 -0.32 -10.36
C CYS A 101 3.49 -0.63 -11.30
N GLY A 102 3.30 0.17 -12.36
CA GLY A 102 2.27 -0.03 -13.37
C GLY A 102 0.91 0.58 -13.03
N PHE A 103 0.76 1.22 -11.86
CA PHE A 103 -0.53 1.81 -11.50
C PHE A 103 -0.88 3.00 -12.41
N THR A 104 -2.14 3.07 -12.82
CA THR A 104 -2.72 4.17 -13.59
C THR A 104 -3.32 5.22 -12.66
N HIS A 105 -3.03 6.49 -12.91
CA HIS A 105 -3.66 7.62 -12.20
C HIS A 105 -5.11 7.80 -12.66
N GLU A 106 -6.05 7.78 -11.72
CA GLU A 106 -7.49 7.90 -12.04
C GLU A 106 -8.10 9.25 -11.63
N GLY A 107 -7.56 9.91 -10.61
CA GLY A 107 -8.08 11.21 -10.21
C GLY A 107 -7.69 11.66 -8.80
N VAL A 108 -8.38 12.71 -8.34
CA VAL A 108 -8.19 13.29 -7.01
C VAL A 108 -9.48 13.19 -6.20
N LEU A 109 -9.41 12.44 -5.11
CA LEU A 109 -10.45 12.38 -4.09
C LEU A 109 -10.36 13.63 -3.22
N ARG A 110 -11.29 14.57 -3.40
CA ARG A 110 -11.33 15.82 -2.63
C ARG A 110 -11.74 15.56 -1.18
N SER A 111 -11.03 16.16 -0.23
CA SER A 111 -11.30 16.03 1.20
C SER A 111 -11.43 14.56 1.63
N HIS A 112 -10.50 13.70 1.22
CA HIS A 112 -10.58 12.25 1.36
C HIS A 112 -10.27 11.74 2.79
N LEU A 113 -9.17 12.19 3.38
CA LEU A 113 -8.69 11.66 4.68
C LEU A 113 -8.49 12.77 5.72
N PRO A 114 -8.78 12.51 7.01
CA PRO A 114 -8.33 13.36 8.10
C PRO A 114 -6.80 13.50 8.10
N PHE A 115 -6.30 14.72 8.21
CA PHE A 115 -4.86 14.98 8.19
C PHE A 115 -4.55 16.24 8.99
N ARG A 116 -3.74 16.10 10.05
CA ARG A 116 -3.25 17.23 10.88
C ARG A 116 -4.34 18.22 11.33
N GLY A 117 -5.48 17.70 11.80
CA GLY A 117 -6.59 18.53 12.29
C GLY A 117 -7.49 19.13 11.20
N SER A 118 -7.22 18.84 9.93
CA SER A 118 -8.10 19.16 8.81
C SER A 118 -8.37 17.91 7.97
N ARG A 119 -8.81 18.08 6.72
CA ARG A 119 -8.90 17.01 5.72
C ARG A 119 -7.96 17.30 4.56
N ARG A 120 -7.42 16.26 3.96
CA ARG A 120 -6.55 16.33 2.78
C ARG A 120 -7.17 15.57 1.62
N ASP A 121 -6.95 16.08 0.43
CA ASP A 121 -7.19 15.35 -0.80
C ASP A 121 -6.29 14.10 -0.90
N SER A 122 -6.65 13.18 -1.79
CA SER A 122 -5.79 12.05 -2.14
C SER A 122 -5.78 11.84 -3.64
N VAL A 123 -4.60 11.59 -4.17
CA VAL A 123 -4.43 11.13 -5.54
C VAL A 123 -4.71 9.63 -5.56
N LEU A 124 -5.65 9.22 -6.40
CA LEU A 124 -6.09 7.83 -6.56
C LEU A 124 -5.40 7.22 -7.78
N PHE A 125 -4.86 6.02 -7.55
CA PHE A 125 -4.31 5.16 -8.57
C PHE A 125 -4.96 3.78 -8.50
N SER A 126 -4.97 3.07 -9.61
CA SER A 126 -5.41 1.68 -9.69
C SER A 126 -4.48 0.83 -10.54
N LEU A 127 -4.48 -0.47 -10.31
CA LEU A 127 -3.80 -1.46 -11.12
C LEU A 127 -4.74 -2.64 -11.35
N LEU A 128 -4.84 -3.09 -12.60
CA LEU A 128 -5.61 -4.26 -13.02
C LEU A 128 -4.68 -5.45 -13.29
N PRO A 129 -5.16 -6.71 -13.18
CA PRO A 129 -4.31 -7.90 -13.35
C PRO A 129 -3.51 -7.94 -14.66
N GLY A 130 -4.08 -7.46 -15.76
CA GLY A 130 -3.45 -7.44 -17.08
C GLY A 130 -2.41 -6.34 -17.30
N GLU A 131 -2.22 -5.44 -16.34
CA GLU A 131 -1.33 -4.28 -16.44
C GLU A 131 0.00 -4.49 -15.68
N ARG A 132 0.19 -5.67 -15.09
CA ARG A 132 1.41 -5.99 -14.35
C ARG A 132 2.62 -6.08 -15.29
N LEU A 133 3.73 -5.46 -14.88
CA LEU A 133 5.04 -5.58 -15.52
C LEU A 133 5.68 -6.97 -15.30
#